data_AF-A0A5K0X3K7-F1
#
_entry.id   AF-A0A5K0X3K7-F1
#
_cell.length_a   1.000
_cell.length_b   1.000
_cell.length_c   1.000
_cell.angle_alpha   90.00
_cell.angle_beta   90.00
_cell.angle_gamma   90.00
#
_symmetry.space_group_name_H-M   'P 1'
#
loop_
_entity.id
_entity.type
_entity.pdbx_description
1 polymer ?
#
loop_
_entity_poly.entity_id
_entity_poly.type
_entity_poly.pdbx_seq_one_letter_code
_entity_poly.pdbx_strand_id
1 'polypeptide(L)'
;VIASSLLALAALVNMFLGMQYQRTDFESITLEPKVAAKAREIALASAEQIFCTQKSFLEFLNSQNPGVRLAAYSVIGSYVKHMPSVYNDGNMKETASAILGSFQEKNPTCHSLMWDSILLFTRRFPESWSTGIIHKIVFPRFWEFLRSGCYGSQRVSYPVLVLFLDSIPLNVISWEKFLDNLFENLWAGRNLSLTSSEDRSAFFKAIEECFLWAINNVP
;
A
#
# COMPACT_ATOMS: atom_id res chain seq x y z
N VAL A 1 -5.53 -22.33 -6.52
CA VAL A 1 -6.09 -21.73 -7.75
C VAL A 1 -6.20 -20.21 -7.64
N ILE A 2 -7.04 -19.65 -6.75
CA ILE A 2 -7.27 -18.18 -6.64
C ILE A 2 -5.97 -17.37 -6.52
N ALA A 3 -5.11 -17.69 -5.56
CA ALA A 3 -3.84 -16.96 -5.36
C ALA A 3 -2.97 -16.96 -6.63
N SER A 4 -2.81 -18.11 -7.28
CA SER A 4 -2.05 -18.25 -8.53
C SER A 4 -2.67 -17.44 -9.67
N SER A 5 -4.01 -17.40 -9.77
CA SER A 5 -4.71 -16.59 -10.77
C SER A 5 -4.51 -15.09 -10.57
N LEU A 6 -4.57 -14.61 -9.32
CA LEU A 6 -4.31 -13.21 -8.98
C LEU A 6 -2.86 -12.83 -9.27
N LEU A 7 -1.90 -13.69 -8.92
CA LEU A 7 -0.47 -13.46 -9.24
C LEU A 7 -0.21 -13.46 -10.74
N ALA A 8 -0.83 -14.39 -11.49
CA ALA A 8 -0.73 -14.41 -12.94
C ALA A 8 -1.28 -13.12 -13.55
N LEU A 9 -2.41 -12.62 -13.04
CA LEU A 9 -2.98 -11.35 -13.49
C LEU A 9 -2.04 -10.17 -13.18
N ALA A 10 -1.49 -10.09 -11.96
CA ALA A 10 -0.53 -9.05 -11.60
C ALA A 10 0.70 -9.07 -12.53
N ALA A 11 1.24 -10.27 -12.80
CA ALA A 11 2.35 -10.45 -13.72
C ALA A 11 2.01 -10.01 -15.16
N LEU A 12 0.81 -10.33 -15.65
CA LEU A 12 0.37 -9.89 -16.98
C LEU A 12 0.22 -8.36 -17.06
N VAL A 13 -0.40 -7.72 -16.05
CA VAL A 13 -0.52 -6.26 -15.98
C VAL A 13 0.87 -5.60 -15.97
N ASN A 14 1.79 -6.11 -15.16
CA ASN A 14 3.17 -5.63 -15.11
C ASN A 14 3.92 -5.85 -16.44
N MET A 15 3.73 -6.99 -17.11
CA MET A 15 4.41 -7.30 -18.36
C MET A 15 3.92 -6.41 -19.51
N PHE A 16 2.59 -6.29 -19.68
CA PHE A 16 2.02 -5.53 -20.79
C PHE A 16 2.22 -4.02 -20.63
N LEU A 17 2.28 -3.51 -19.39
CA LEU A 17 2.28 -2.08 -19.12
C LEU A 17 3.59 -1.56 -18.52
N GLY A 18 4.43 -2.44 -17.96
CA GLY A 18 5.79 -2.10 -17.53
C GLY A 18 6.71 -1.75 -18.72
N MET A 19 6.45 -2.30 -19.90
CA MET A 19 7.16 -1.94 -21.14
C MET A 19 6.88 -0.49 -21.59
N GLN A 20 5.90 0.20 -21.02
CA GLN A 20 5.66 1.63 -21.30
C GLN A 20 6.74 2.52 -20.66
N TYR A 21 7.18 2.22 -19.43
CA TYR A 21 8.08 3.11 -18.69
C TYR A 21 9.49 3.16 -19.31
N GLN A 22 10.04 2.01 -19.73
CA GLN A 22 11.34 1.97 -20.42
C GLN A 22 11.35 2.63 -21.80
N ARG A 23 10.18 2.72 -22.46
CA ARG A 23 10.06 3.32 -23.80
C ARG A 23 9.86 4.83 -23.77
N THR A 24 9.47 5.39 -22.63
CA THR A 24 9.26 6.83 -22.47
C THR A 24 10.57 7.55 -22.11
N ASP A 25 11.53 6.85 -21.47
CA ASP A 25 12.86 7.39 -21.16
C ASP A 25 13.88 7.25 -22.31
N PHE A 26 13.58 6.42 -23.32
CA PHE A 26 14.37 6.30 -24.54
C PHE A 26 13.49 6.65 -25.74
N GLU A 27 13.55 7.91 -26.18
CA GLU A 27 13.19 8.29 -27.55
C GLU A 27 14.10 7.53 -28.53
N SER A 28 13.79 6.27 -28.78
CA SER A 28 14.27 5.54 -29.94
C SER A 28 13.07 5.12 -30.74
N ILE A 29 13.00 5.70 -31.93
CA ILE A 29 12.00 5.51 -32.97
C ILE A 29 12.03 4.03 -33.39
N THR A 30 11.32 3.18 -32.67
CA THR A 30 10.92 1.86 -33.17
C THR A 30 9.41 1.88 -33.37
N LEU A 31 9.01 2.03 -34.64
CA LEU A 31 7.64 1.81 -35.10
C LEU A 31 7.15 0.49 -34.52
N GLU A 32 6.28 0.58 -33.53
CA GLU A 32 5.65 -0.59 -32.97
C GLU A 32 4.82 -1.27 -34.07
N PRO A 33 4.95 -2.59 -34.25
CA PRO A 33 4.12 -3.30 -35.22
C PRO A 33 2.64 -3.04 -34.91
N LYS A 34 1.84 -2.65 -35.93
CA LYS A 34 0.40 -2.35 -35.76
C LYS A 34 -0.38 -3.44 -35.00
N VAL A 35 0.04 -4.70 -35.15
CA VAL A 35 -0.54 -5.86 -34.46
C VAL A 35 -0.27 -5.83 -32.96
N ALA A 36 0.94 -5.43 -32.54
CA ALA A 36 1.30 -5.31 -31.13
C ALA A 36 0.52 -4.18 -30.44
N ALA A 37 0.37 -3.03 -31.11
CA ALA A 37 -0.41 -1.91 -30.59
C ALA A 37 -1.89 -2.30 -30.36
N LYS A 38 -2.50 -2.98 -31.34
CA LYS A 38 -3.89 -3.47 -31.23
C LYS A 38 -4.05 -4.53 -30.13
N ALA A 39 -3.09 -5.47 -30.01
CA ALA A 39 -3.12 -6.47 -28.95
C ALA A 39 -3.03 -5.83 -27.56
N ARG A 40 -2.25 -4.76 -27.42
CA ARG A 40 -2.15 -4.00 -26.16
C ARG A 40 -3.43 -3.27 -25.81
N GLU A 41 -4.08 -2.62 -26.78
CA GLU A 41 -5.36 -1.95 -26.57
C GLU A 41 -6.42 -2.96 -26.07
N ILE A 42 -6.48 -4.14 -26.67
CA ILE A 42 -7.37 -5.22 -26.24
C ILE A 42 -7.02 -5.71 -24.82
N ALA A 43 -5.73 -5.88 -24.52
CA ALA A 43 -5.27 -6.32 -23.20
C ALA A 43 -5.62 -5.29 -22.11
N LEU A 44 -5.44 -4.00 -22.40
CA LEU A 44 -5.84 -2.90 -21.51
C LEU A 44 -7.34 -2.92 -21.25
N ALA A 45 -8.16 -2.91 -22.30
CA ALA A 45 -9.62 -2.96 -22.17
C ALA A 45 -10.09 -4.20 -21.36
N SER A 46 -9.45 -5.35 -21.59
CA SER A 46 -9.73 -6.57 -20.83
C SER A 46 -9.35 -6.42 -19.36
N ALA A 47 -8.19 -5.85 -19.04
CA ALA A 47 -7.76 -5.61 -17.67
C ALA A 47 -8.71 -4.63 -16.94
N GLU A 48 -9.14 -3.55 -17.60
CA GLU A 48 -10.13 -2.61 -17.05
C GLU A 48 -11.46 -3.32 -16.76
N GLN A 49 -11.92 -4.15 -17.70
CA GLN A 49 -13.14 -4.93 -17.52
C GLN A 49 -13.04 -5.91 -16.35
N ILE A 50 -11.90 -6.61 -16.21
CA ILE A 50 -11.68 -7.54 -15.10
C ILE A 50 -11.67 -6.77 -13.77
N PHE A 51 -10.98 -5.63 -13.70
CA PHE A 51 -10.96 -4.78 -12.50
C PHE A 51 -12.37 -4.39 -12.04
N CYS A 52 -13.20 -3.92 -12.98
CA CYS A 52 -14.59 -3.55 -12.69
C CYS A 52 -15.43 -4.75 -12.27
N THR A 53 -15.31 -5.88 -12.98
CA THR A 53 -16.10 -7.10 -12.72
C THR A 53 -15.77 -7.72 -11.36
N GLN A 54 -14.49 -7.68 -10.96
CA GLN A 54 -13.98 -8.26 -9.73
C GLN A 54 -13.93 -7.26 -8.57
N LYS A 55 -14.66 -6.13 -8.65
CA LYS A 55 -14.76 -5.10 -7.60
C LYS A 55 -13.38 -4.69 -7.06
N SER A 56 -12.45 -4.39 -7.97
CA SER A 56 -11.10 -3.95 -7.63
C SER A 56 -10.30 -4.95 -6.79
N PHE A 57 -10.71 -6.23 -6.77
CA PHE A 57 -10.09 -7.33 -6.03
C PHE A 57 -10.10 -7.16 -4.49
N LEU A 58 -10.82 -6.16 -3.97
CA LEU A 58 -10.74 -5.76 -2.56
C LEU A 58 -11.29 -6.83 -1.62
N GLU A 59 -12.25 -7.65 -2.08
CA GLU A 59 -12.79 -8.76 -1.29
C GLU A 59 -11.72 -9.79 -0.90
N PHE A 60 -10.70 -9.98 -1.75
CA PHE A 60 -9.63 -10.94 -1.50
C PHE A 60 -8.70 -10.51 -0.37
N LEU A 61 -8.67 -9.22 -0.01
CA LEU A 61 -7.96 -8.71 1.18
C LEU A 61 -8.54 -9.24 2.50
N ASN A 62 -9.79 -9.73 2.49
CA ASN A 62 -10.43 -10.35 3.66
C ASN A 62 -10.39 -11.89 3.63
N SER A 63 -9.66 -12.50 2.68
CA SER A 63 -9.54 -13.95 2.61
C SER A 63 -8.88 -14.52 3.87
N GLN A 64 -9.35 -15.69 4.33
CA GLN A 64 -8.70 -16.43 5.42
C GLN A 64 -7.30 -16.93 5.02
N ASN A 65 -7.03 -17.10 3.72
CA ASN A 65 -5.75 -17.56 3.23
C ASN A 65 -4.78 -16.39 3.01
N PRO A 66 -3.65 -16.31 3.74
CA PRO A 66 -2.67 -15.23 3.58
C PRO A 66 -2.06 -15.19 2.17
N GLY A 67 -1.89 -16.32 1.49
CA GLY A 67 -1.41 -16.36 0.11
C GLY A 67 -2.38 -15.68 -0.86
N VAL A 68 -3.69 -15.75 -0.62
CA VAL A 68 -4.70 -15.03 -1.42
C VAL A 68 -4.63 -13.53 -1.15
N ARG A 69 -4.50 -13.12 0.12
CA ARG A 69 -4.34 -11.69 0.47
C ARG A 69 -3.05 -11.10 -0.12
N LEU A 70 -1.94 -11.83 -0.03
CA LEU A 70 -0.66 -11.47 -0.64
C LEU A 70 -0.80 -11.26 -2.15
N ALA A 71 -1.45 -12.20 -2.84
CA ALA A 71 -1.71 -12.08 -4.28
C ALA A 71 -2.65 -10.91 -4.61
N ALA A 72 -3.60 -10.61 -3.74
CA ALA A 72 -4.50 -9.46 -3.87
C ALA A 72 -3.75 -8.13 -3.76
N TYR A 73 -2.86 -7.97 -2.77
CA TYR A 73 -1.98 -6.79 -2.70
C TYR A 73 -1.12 -6.65 -3.96
N SER A 74 -0.58 -7.76 -4.47
CA SER A 74 0.22 -7.75 -5.70
C SER A 74 -0.57 -7.23 -6.91
N VAL A 75 -1.80 -7.73 -7.13
CA VAL A 75 -2.60 -7.27 -8.27
C VAL A 75 -3.07 -5.82 -8.07
N ILE A 76 -3.50 -5.43 -6.87
CA ILE A 76 -3.90 -4.06 -6.58
C ILE A 76 -2.75 -3.10 -6.85
N GLY A 77 -1.54 -3.39 -6.35
CA GLY A 77 -0.35 -2.59 -6.60
C GLY A 77 -0.04 -2.45 -8.09
N SER A 78 -0.18 -3.51 -8.88
CA SER A 78 -0.03 -3.47 -10.33
C SER A 78 -1.04 -2.54 -11.02
N TYR A 79 -2.31 -2.58 -10.63
CA TYR A 79 -3.33 -1.67 -11.19
C TYR A 79 -3.09 -0.22 -10.77
N VAL A 80 -2.75 0.05 -9.51
CA VAL A 80 -2.38 1.42 -9.06
C VAL A 80 -1.20 1.95 -9.87
N LYS A 81 -0.19 1.10 -10.11
CA LYS A 81 1.04 1.49 -10.82
C LYS A 81 0.78 1.78 -12.30
N HIS A 82 0.02 0.92 -12.96
CA HIS A 82 -0.02 0.86 -14.42
C HIS A 82 -1.36 1.29 -15.04
N MET A 83 -2.44 1.28 -14.27
CA MET A 83 -3.79 1.57 -14.75
C MET A 83 -4.53 2.54 -13.81
N PRO A 84 -3.94 3.70 -13.50
CA PRO A 84 -4.54 4.63 -12.55
C PRO A 84 -5.93 5.15 -12.98
N SER A 85 -6.23 5.14 -14.28
CA SER A 85 -7.54 5.55 -14.84
C SER A 85 -8.72 4.72 -14.38
N VAL A 86 -8.50 3.47 -13.94
CA VAL A 86 -9.58 2.60 -13.44
C VAL A 86 -10.12 3.05 -12.07
N TYR A 87 -9.35 3.87 -11.36
CA TYR A 87 -9.77 4.49 -10.11
C TYR A 87 -10.43 5.84 -10.41
N ASN A 88 -11.70 5.96 -10.02
CA ASN A 88 -12.53 7.14 -10.27
C ASN A 88 -13.43 7.41 -9.07
N ASP A 89 -14.16 8.53 -9.10
CA ASP A 89 -15.03 8.95 -7.98
C ASP A 89 -16.03 7.87 -7.54
N GLY A 90 -16.45 6.99 -8.45
CA GLY A 90 -17.39 5.91 -8.16
C GLY A 90 -16.82 4.80 -7.28
N ASN A 91 -15.50 4.55 -7.30
CA ASN A 91 -14.85 3.48 -6.53
C ASN A 91 -13.74 3.96 -5.58
N MET A 92 -13.32 5.22 -5.68
CA MET A 92 -12.18 5.78 -4.94
C MET A 92 -12.37 5.63 -3.43
N LYS A 93 -13.55 5.97 -2.90
CA LYS A 93 -13.80 5.90 -1.45
C LYS A 93 -13.68 4.49 -0.89
N GLU A 94 -14.23 3.49 -1.60
CA GLU A 94 -14.18 2.08 -1.18
C GLU A 94 -12.74 1.56 -1.25
N THR A 95 -12.05 1.86 -2.35
CA THR A 95 -10.66 1.46 -2.58
C THR A 95 -9.74 2.10 -1.55
N ALA A 96 -9.83 3.41 -1.32
CA ALA A 96 -9.04 4.12 -0.33
C ALA A 96 -9.29 3.55 1.08
N SER A 97 -10.54 3.28 1.44
CA SER A 97 -10.88 2.67 2.73
C SER A 97 -10.27 1.28 2.90
N ALA A 98 -10.26 0.46 1.84
CA ALA A 98 -9.71 -0.88 1.88
C ALA A 98 -8.16 -0.87 1.92
N ILE A 99 -7.51 -0.13 1.02
CA ILE A 99 -6.05 -0.09 0.92
C ILE A 99 -5.44 0.64 2.12
N LEU A 100 -5.86 1.87 2.41
CA LEU A 100 -5.31 2.65 3.53
C LEU A 100 -5.66 2.03 4.89
N GLY A 101 -6.77 1.28 4.95
CA GLY A 101 -7.19 0.51 6.12
C GLY A 101 -6.52 -0.87 6.24
N SER A 102 -5.53 -1.21 5.43
CA SER A 102 -4.97 -2.58 5.38
C SER A 102 -4.17 -2.99 6.61
N PHE A 103 -3.92 -2.10 7.57
CA PHE A 103 -3.25 -2.36 8.86
C PHE A 103 -3.90 -3.45 9.73
N GLN A 104 -5.08 -3.97 9.35
CA GLN A 104 -5.68 -5.17 9.93
C GLN A 104 -4.99 -6.48 9.51
N GLU A 105 -4.06 -6.45 8.54
CA GLU A 105 -3.25 -7.61 8.15
C GLU A 105 -2.35 -8.02 9.32
N LYS A 106 -2.46 -9.29 9.70
CA LYS A 106 -1.73 -9.88 10.84
C LYS A 106 -0.64 -10.84 10.41
N ASN A 107 -0.60 -11.24 9.14
CA ASN A 107 0.40 -12.17 8.65
C ASN A 107 1.60 -11.40 8.09
N PRO A 108 2.78 -11.48 8.74
CA PRO A 108 3.95 -10.68 8.36
C PRO A 108 4.45 -10.96 6.93
N THR A 109 4.14 -12.13 6.35
CA THR A 109 4.50 -12.44 4.95
C THR A 109 3.81 -11.54 3.93
N CYS A 110 2.67 -10.94 4.30
CA CYS A 110 1.90 -10.04 3.44
C CYS A 110 2.34 -8.57 3.59
N HIS A 111 3.09 -8.22 4.65
CA HIS A 111 3.28 -6.82 5.03
C HIS A 111 4.13 -6.02 4.02
N SER A 112 5.10 -6.64 3.35
CA SER A 112 5.87 -5.95 2.31
C SER A 112 4.95 -5.45 1.19
N LEU A 113 4.10 -6.33 0.63
CA LEU A 113 3.18 -5.96 -0.45
C LEU A 113 2.01 -5.10 0.05
N MET A 114 1.60 -5.25 1.30
CA MET A 114 0.65 -4.35 1.94
C MET A 114 1.20 -2.92 1.99
N TRP A 115 2.43 -2.75 2.50
CA TRP A 115 3.08 -1.44 2.57
C TRP A 115 3.31 -0.84 1.18
N ASP A 116 3.79 -1.64 0.23
CA ASP A 116 3.94 -1.20 -1.17
C ASP A 116 2.59 -0.70 -1.72
N SER A 117 1.50 -1.42 -1.48
CA SER A 117 0.16 -1.03 -1.92
C SER A 117 -0.29 0.28 -1.29
N ILE A 118 -0.11 0.44 0.03
CA ILE A 118 -0.46 1.68 0.75
C ILE A 118 0.33 2.86 0.20
N LEU A 119 1.66 2.77 0.20
CA LEU A 119 2.55 3.89 -0.17
C LEU A 119 2.41 4.25 -1.66
N LEU A 120 2.28 3.26 -2.52
CA LEU A 120 2.06 3.50 -3.95
C LEU A 120 0.71 4.18 -4.18
N PHE A 121 -0.34 3.73 -3.48
CA PHE A 121 -1.68 4.31 -3.61
C PHE A 121 -1.73 5.75 -3.11
N THR A 122 -1.19 6.05 -1.93
CA THR A 122 -1.16 7.42 -1.38
C THR A 122 -0.37 8.37 -2.27
N ARG A 123 0.75 7.89 -2.85
CA ARG A 123 1.54 8.69 -3.82
C ARG A 123 0.79 8.92 -5.12
N ARG A 124 0.02 7.94 -5.60
CA ARG A 124 -0.67 8.02 -6.89
C ARG A 124 -1.95 8.83 -6.83
N PHE A 125 -2.63 8.80 -5.69
CA PHE A 125 -3.92 9.44 -5.42
C PHE A 125 -3.88 10.25 -4.11
N PRO A 126 -3.14 11.39 -4.04
CA PRO A 126 -3.07 12.20 -2.82
C PRO A 126 -4.45 12.70 -2.33
N GLU A 127 -5.41 12.84 -3.24
CA GLU A 127 -6.80 13.21 -2.97
C GLU A 127 -7.64 12.11 -2.32
N SER A 128 -7.13 10.87 -2.28
CA SER A 128 -7.83 9.72 -1.68
C SER A 128 -7.99 9.84 -0.16
N TRP A 129 -7.21 10.71 0.47
CA TRP A 129 -7.32 11.04 1.88
C TRP A 129 -8.60 11.83 2.17
N SER A 130 -9.39 11.33 3.12
CA SER A 130 -10.49 12.09 3.70
C SER A 130 -10.48 11.96 5.22
N THR A 131 -10.88 13.03 5.92
CA THR A 131 -10.95 13.06 7.39
C THR A 131 -11.75 11.87 7.94
N GLY A 132 -12.83 11.50 7.25
CA GLY A 132 -13.65 10.35 7.62
C GLY A 132 -12.92 9.01 7.52
N ILE A 133 -12.17 8.76 6.44
CA ILE A 133 -11.39 7.53 6.26
C ILE A 133 -10.24 7.47 7.29
N ILE A 134 -9.52 8.58 7.46
CA ILE A 134 -8.35 8.65 8.34
C ILE A 134 -8.73 8.31 9.78
N HIS A 135 -9.68 9.05 10.34
CA HIS A 135 -10.01 8.93 11.77
C HIS A 135 -10.84 7.68 12.10
N LYS A 136 -11.66 7.17 11.17
CA LYS A 136 -12.53 6.01 11.44
C LYS A 136 -11.91 4.67 11.07
N ILE A 137 -10.97 4.65 10.13
CA ILE A 137 -10.45 3.41 9.54
C ILE A 137 -8.94 3.32 9.71
N VAL A 138 -8.21 4.30 9.20
CA VAL A 138 -6.74 4.22 9.09
C VAL A 138 -6.10 4.27 10.46
N PHE A 139 -6.35 5.32 11.24
CA PHE A 139 -5.72 5.51 12.56
C PHE A 139 -6.04 4.39 13.54
N PRO A 140 -7.30 3.98 13.78
CA PRO A 140 -7.58 2.89 14.71
C PRO A 140 -6.84 1.59 14.38
N ARG A 141 -6.74 1.25 13.08
CA ARG A 141 -6.04 0.03 12.63
C ARG A 141 -4.53 0.20 12.67
N PHE A 142 -4.01 1.37 12.31
CA PHE A 142 -2.58 1.68 12.37
C PHE A 142 -2.06 1.63 13.81
N TRP A 143 -2.80 2.19 14.77
CA TRP A 143 -2.46 2.10 16.19
C TRP A 143 -2.46 0.66 16.69
N GLU A 144 -3.44 -0.14 16.29
CA GLU A 144 -3.49 -1.58 16.60
C GLU A 144 -2.29 -2.34 15.99
N PHE A 145 -1.90 -2.01 14.77
CA PHE A 145 -0.75 -2.60 14.09
C PHE A 145 0.57 -2.29 14.82
N LEU A 146 0.77 -1.04 15.26
CA LEU A 146 1.96 -0.63 16.01
C LEU A 146 2.00 -1.27 17.40
N ARG A 147 0.90 -1.23 18.17
CA ARG A 147 0.87 -1.83 19.53
C ARG A 147 1.05 -3.34 19.51
N SER A 148 0.74 -3.97 18.39
CA SER A 148 1.00 -5.39 18.14
C SER A 148 2.44 -5.69 17.69
N GLY A 149 3.36 -4.72 17.76
CA GLY A 149 4.75 -4.88 17.31
C GLY A 149 4.84 -5.24 15.82
N CYS A 150 3.96 -4.67 14.99
CA CYS A 150 3.81 -4.97 13.57
C CYS A 150 3.65 -6.46 13.27
N TYR A 151 3.07 -7.23 14.20
CA TYR A 151 2.86 -8.69 14.12
C TYR A 151 4.13 -9.48 13.71
N GLY A 152 5.31 -9.05 14.16
CA GLY A 152 6.58 -9.74 13.87
C GLY A 152 7.22 -9.36 12.53
N SER A 153 6.83 -8.24 11.93
CA SER A 153 7.41 -7.71 10.68
C SER A 153 8.26 -6.45 10.88
N GLN A 154 8.86 -6.27 12.05
CA GLN A 154 9.56 -5.04 12.46
C GLN A 154 10.55 -4.56 11.41
N ARG A 155 11.37 -5.47 10.88
CA ARG A 155 12.39 -5.16 9.86
C ARG A 155 11.83 -4.74 8.51
N VAL A 156 10.55 -5.01 8.24
CA VAL A 156 9.84 -4.58 7.03
C VAL A 156 9.05 -3.29 7.30
N SER A 157 8.37 -3.23 8.45
CA SER A 157 7.39 -2.19 8.73
C SER A 157 7.99 -0.92 9.34
N TYR A 158 8.96 -1.05 10.24
CA TYR A 158 9.58 0.11 10.88
C TYR A 158 10.31 1.05 9.92
N PRO A 159 11.12 0.57 8.95
CA PRO A 159 11.82 1.44 8.00
C PRO A 159 10.92 2.25 7.08
N VAL A 160 9.63 1.92 6.99
CA VAL A 160 8.68 2.60 6.09
C VAL A 160 7.65 3.46 6.83
N LEU A 161 7.70 3.52 8.16
CA LEU A 161 6.75 4.31 8.93
C LEU A 161 6.79 5.79 8.55
N VAL A 162 7.98 6.40 8.48
CA VAL A 162 8.09 7.82 8.12
C VAL A 162 7.56 8.11 6.72
N LEU A 163 7.79 7.21 5.75
CA LEU A 163 7.22 7.35 4.41
C LEU A 163 5.69 7.37 4.43
N PHE A 164 5.09 6.56 5.30
CA PHE A 164 3.64 6.59 5.50
C PHE A 164 3.20 7.88 6.19
N LEU A 165 3.90 8.32 7.24
CA LEU A 165 3.59 9.56 7.96
C LEU A 165 3.65 10.78 7.02
N ASP A 166 4.69 10.88 6.19
CA ASP A 166 4.84 11.92 5.16
C ASP A 166 3.72 11.92 4.12
N SER A 167 3.06 10.78 3.91
CA SER A 167 1.95 10.68 2.96
C SER A 167 0.62 11.22 3.52
N ILE A 168 0.50 11.41 4.84
CA ILE A 168 -0.74 11.86 5.48
C ILE A 168 -0.84 13.41 5.38
N PRO A 169 -1.99 13.95 4.93
CA PRO A 169 -2.18 15.41 4.90
C PRO A 169 -2.13 16.01 6.31
N LEU A 170 -1.17 16.88 6.58
CA LEU A 170 -0.95 17.43 7.93
C LEU A 170 -2.15 18.22 8.48
N ASN A 171 -2.99 18.79 7.61
CA ASN A 171 -4.18 19.55 7.99
C ASN A 171 -5.29 18.69 8.64
N VAL A 172 -5.19 17.36 8.59
CA VAL A 172 -6.16 16.45 9.22
C VAL A 172 -5.67 15.90 10.57
N ILE A 173 -4.43 16.24 10.96
CA ILE A 173 -3.75 15.74 12.15
C ILE A 173 -4.06 16.66 13.33
N SER A 174 -4.55 16.07 14.43
CA SER A 174 -4.58 16.71 15.74
C SER A 174 -3.27 16.42 16.45
N TRP A 175 -2.26 17.28 16.28
CA TRP A 175 -0.85 17.02 16.62
C TRP A 175 -0.61 16.40 17.99
N GLU A 176 -1.10 17.01 19.07
CA GLU A 176 -0.92 16.51 20.44
C GLU A 176 -1.39 15.05 20.57
N LYS A 177 -2.68 14.80 20.30
CA LYS A 177 -3.27 13.45 20.34
C LYS A 177 -2.60 12.48 19.37
N PHE A 178 -2.17 12.97 18.21
CA PHE A 178 -1.54 12.13 17.21
C PHE A 178 -0.18 11.62 17.68
N LEU A 179 0.66 12.51 18.21
CA LEU A 179 1.98 12.15 18.73
C LEU A 179 1.86 11.23 19.95
N ASP A 180 0.94 11.53 20.87
CA ASP A 180 0.66 10.65 22.01
C ASP A 180 0.32 9.23 21.54
N ASN A 181 -0.63 9.10 20.60
CA ASN A 181 -1.00 7.80 20.05
C ASN A 181 0.17 7.13 19.31
N LEU A 182 0.93 7.87 18.50
CA LEU A 182 2.05 7.31 17.73
C LEU A 182 3.10 6.68 18.67
N PHE A 183 3.57 7.43 19.65
CA PHE A 183 4.63 6.96 20.54
C PHE A 183 4.12 5.95 21.57
N GLU A 184 2.90 6.10 22.10
CA GLU A 184 2.30 5.12 23.00
C GLU A 184 2.13 3.76 22.32
N ASN A 185 1.58 3.74 21.10
CA ASN A 185 1.35 2.48 20.39
C ASN A 185 2.68 1.87 19.89
N LEU A 186 3.66 2.66 19.44
CA LEU A 186 5.02 2.15 19.17
C LEU A 186 5.62 1.50 20.42
N TRP A 187 5.58 2.19 21.54
CA TRP A 187 6.15 1.69 22.79
C TRP A 187 5.43 0.44 23.32
N ALA A 188 4.11 0.35 23.15
CA ALA A 188 3.33 -0.84 23.49
C ALA A 188 3.79 -2.08 22.70
N GLY A 189 4.17 -1.91 21.43
CA GLY A 189 4.67 -2.97 20.54
C GLY A 189 6.11 -3.43 20.80
N ARG A 190 6.82 -2.81 21.75
CA ARG A 190 8.27 -3.04 21.98
C ARG A 190 8.63 -4.50 22.25
N ASN A 191 7.78 -5.26 22.95
CA ASN A 191 8.14 -6.60 23.44
C ASN A 191 8.54 -7.56 22.32
N LEU A 192 7.82 -7.54 21.19
CA LEU A 192 8.19 -8.36 20.03
C LEU A 192 9.48 -7.90 19.37
N SER A 193 9.84 -6.63 19.53
CA SER A 193 11.06 -6.06 18.97
C SER A 193 12.29 -6.37 19.82
N LEU A 194 12.13 -6.90 21.04
CA LEU A 194 13.24 -7.24 21.94
C LEU A 194 13.69 -8.71 21.80
N THR A 195 13.13 -9.44 20.84
CA THR A 195 13.42 -10.87 20.60
C THR A 195 14.78 -11.09 19.93
N SER A 196 15.20 -10.18 19.04
CA SER A 196 16.48 -10.24 18.33
C SER A 196 17.18 -8.87 18.36
N SER A 197 18.49 -8.85 18.10
CA SER A 197 19.24 -7.59 18.05
C SER A 197 18.84 -6.73 16.86
N GLU A 198 18.51 -7.38 15.73
CA GLU A 198 18.07 -6.75 14.50
C GLU A 198 16.70 -6.08 14.67
N ASP A 199 15.74 -6.78 15.29
CA ASP A 199 14.41 -6.23 15.54
C ASP A 199 14.46 -5.05 16.52
N ARG A 200 15.35 -5.13 17.51
CA ARG A 200 15.58 -4.05 18.48
C ARG A 200 16.19 -2.82 17.80
N SER A 201 17.14 -3.03 16.91
CA SER A 201 17.75 -1.97 16.11
C SER A 201 16.70 -1.28 15.23
N ALA A 202 15.89 -2.06 14.50
CA ALA A 202 14.82 -1.53 13.67
C ALA A 202 13.80 -0.72 14.48
N PHE A 203 13.45 -1.18 15.68
CA PHE A 203 12.53 -0.50 16.59
C PHE A 203 13.05 0.86 17.05
N PHE A 204 14.27 0.92 17.60
CA PHE A 204 14.84 2.18 18.04
C PHE A 204 15.07 3.16 16.89
N LYS A 205 15.42 2.64 15.70
CA LYS A 205 15.53 3.46 14.48
C LYS A 205 14.19 4.07 14.09
N ALA A 206 13.10 3.30 14.12
CA ALA A 206 11.76 3.85 13.86
C ALA A 206 11.36 4.92 14.88
N ILE A 207 11.64 4.73 16.17
CA ILE A 207 11.37 5.75 17.19
C ILE A 207 12.13 7.04 16.88
N GLU A 208 13.44 6.93 16.61
CA GLU A 208 14.30 8.05 16.26
C GLU A 208 13.76 8.81 15.03
N GLU A 209 13.47 8.07 13.95
CA GLU A 209 12.98 8.65 12.70
C GLU A 209 11.59 9.29 12.84
N CYS A 210 10.67 8.65 13.56
CA CYS A 210 9.35 9.22 13.85
C CYS A 210 9.44 10.48 14.73
N PHE A 211 10.38 10.52 15.68
CA PHE A 211 10.64 11.69 16.51
C PHE A 211 11.20 12.86 15.72
N LEU A 212 12.19 12.61 14.85
CA LEU A 212 12.72 13.62 13.95
C LEU A 212 11.65 14.13 12.98
N TRP A 213 10.83 13.23 12.43
CA TRP A 213 9.69 13.59 11.59
C TRP A 213 8.72 14.51 12.31
N ALA A 214 8.37 14.20 13.56
CA ALA A 214 7.46 15.02 14.36
C ALA A 214 8.02 16.44 14.58
N ILE A 215 9.28 16.57 14.99
CA ILE A 215 9.91 17.88 15.22
C ILE A 215 9.89 18.74 13.94
N ASN A 216 10.10 18.14 12.78
CA ASN A 216 10.16 18.87 11.51
C ASN A 216 8.80 19.30 10.95
N ASN A 217 7.69 18.75 11.45
CA ASN A 217 6.36 18.97 10.89
C ASN A 217 5.34 19.55 11.87
N VAL A 218 5.58 19.48 13.19
CA VAL A 218 4.75 20.15 14.19
C VAL A 218 4.82 21.68 13.95
N PRO A 219 3.67 22.38 13.82
CA PRO A 219 3.60 23.82 13.59
C PRO A 219 4.18 24.68 14.73
#